data_AF-A0A3A4PJ80-F1
#
_entry.id   AF-A0A3A4PJ80-F1
#
_cell.length_a   1.000
_cell.length_b   1.000
_cell.length_c   1.000
_cell.angle_alpha   90.00
_cell.angle_beta   90.00
_cell.angle_gamma   90.00
#
_symmetry.space_group_name_H-M   'P 1'
#
loop_
_entity.id
_entity.type
_entity.pdbx_description
1 polymer ?
#
loop_
_entity_poly.entity_id
_entity_poly.type
_entity_poly.pdbx_seq_one_letter_code
_entity_poly.pdbx_strand_id
1 'polypeptide(L)'
;MRNYFVERLRRLAPIFIEPVEDLPPADPEQVVEFSREFLRAGTPAFRVIFYAMIFVLQAICLLVRGKSVYSLPPEEADEFIQSLYNHRFTALSTIPTILGTPMYMAHYNRDDIQEPLGFDIAAMREEAAAREVQR
;
A
#
# COMPACT_ATOMS: atom_id res chain seq x y z
N MET A 1 -18.65 -8.80 2.39
CA MET A 1 -17.46 -8.09 2.92
C MET A 1 -16.19 -8.28 2.09
N ARG A 2 -15.83 -9.49 1.65
CA ARG A 2 -14.57 -9.72 0.90
C ARG A 2 -14.40 -8.85 -0.36
N ASN A 3 -15.45 -8.68 -1.15
CA ASN A 3 -15.40 -7.87 -2.38
C ASN A 3 -15.32 -6.36 -2.10
N TYR A 4 -15.77 -5.92 -0.92
CA TYR A 4 -15.76 -4.51 -0.54
C TYR A 4 -14.36 -3.99 -0.26
N PHE A 5 -13.56 -4.75 0.50
CA PHE A 5 -12.18 -4.36 0.81
C PHE A 5 -11.25 -4.48 -0.40
N VAL A 6 -11.50 -5.45 -1.29
CA VAL A 6 -10.77 -5.58 -2.56
C VAL A 6 -10.92 -4.32 -3.40
N GLU A 7 -12.16 -3.85 -3.58
CA GLU A 7 -12.42 -2.65 -4.37
C GLU A 7 -11.77 -1.41 -3.75
N ARG A 8 -11.79 -1.31 -2.41
CA ARG A 8 -11.13 -0.21 -1.70
C ARG A 8 -9.62 -0.23 -1.86
N LEU A 9 -8.99 -1.40 -1.77
CA LEU A 9 -7.55 -1.56 -1.97
C LEU A 9 -7.14 -1.15 -3.37
N ARG A 10 -7.87 -1.61 -4.39
CA ARG A 10 -7.67 -1.22 -5.79
C ARG A 10 -7.67 0.30 -5.96
N ARG A 11 -8.60 0.98 -5.31
CA ARG A 11 -8.72 2.45 -5.37
C ARG A 11 -7.71 3.20 -4.51
N LEU A 12 -7.10 2.57 -3.51
CA LEU A 12 -6.03 3.16 -2.69
C LEU A 12 -4.65 3.01 -3.34
N ALA A 13 -4.42 1.99 -4.15
CA ALA A 13 -3.13 1.77 -4.81
C ALA A 13 -2.55 3.03 -5.49
N PRO A 14 -3.28 3.73 -6.38
CA PRO A 14 -2.75 4.94 -7.04
C PRO A 14 -2.69 6.17 -6.12
N ILE A 15 -3.20 6.09 -4.89
CA ILE A 15 -3.13 7.19 -3.89
C ILE A 15 -1.86 7.08 -3.05
N PHE A 16 -1.33 5.87 -2.87
CA PHE A 16 -0.12 5.64 -2.08
C PHE A 16 1.14 5.50 -2.93
N ILE A 17 1.00 5.11 -4.20
CA ILE A 17 2.13 4.90 -5.09
C ILE A 17 2.22 6.10 -6.05
N GLU A 18 3.16 6.99 -5.78
CA GLU A 18 3.46 8.13 -6.63
C GLU A 18 4.08 7.66 -7.96
N PRO A 19 3.66 8.19 -9.12
CA PRO A 19 4.30 7.90 -10.38
C PRO A 19 5.74 8.43 -10.38
N VAL A 20 6.70 7.56 -10.65
CA VAL A 20 8.11 7.95 -10.86
C VAL A 20 8.39 7.86 -12.35
N GLU A 21 9.11 8.85 -12.89
CA GLU A 21 9.53 8.86 -14.30
C GLU A 21 10.32 7.58 -14.61
N ASP A 22 10.07 7.00 -15.78
CA ASP A 22 10.66 5.75 -16.27
C ASP A 22 10.37 4.47 -15.46
N LEU A 23 9.49 4.51 -14.45
CA LEU A 23 9.00 3.32 -13.76
C LEU A 23 7.56 2.98 -14.18
N PRO A 24 7.21 1.68 -14.30
CA PRO A 24 5.83 1.26 -14.46
C PRO A 24 4.91 1.85 -13.39
N PRO A 25 3.65 2.21 -13.73
CA PRO A 25 2.71 2.72 -12.75
C PRO A 25 2.30 1.65 -11.74
N ALA A 26 1.65 2.06 -10.66
CA ALA A 26 1.00 1.16 -9.72
C ALA A 26 0.13 0.11 -10.43
N ASP A 27 0.23 -1.15 -10.04
CA ASP A 27 -0.67 -2.23 -10.47
C ASP A 27 -1.65 -2.52 -9.32
N PRO A 28 -2.91 -2.07 -9.42
CA PRO A 28 -3.89 -2.27 -8.37
C PRO A 28 -4.26 -3.75 -8.13
N GLU A 29 -4.20 -4.61 -9.16
CA GLU A 29 -4.53 -6.03 -9.00
C GLU A 29 -3.45 -6.75 -8.21
N GLN A 30 -2.19 -6.46 -8.52
CA GLN A 30 -1.08 -7.01 -7.76
C GLN A 30 -1.05 -6.51 -6.31
N VAL A 31 -1.38 -5.22 -6.08
CA VAL A 31 -1.55 -4.68 -4.72
C VAL A 31 -2.63 -5.47 -3.96
N VAL A 32 -3.75 -5.78 -4.61
CA VAL A 32 -4.83 -6.58 -4.01
C VAL A 32 -4.37 -8.01 -3.69
N GLU A 33 -3.68 -8.66 -4.62
CA GLU A 33 -3.16 -10.03 -4.46
C GLU A 33 -2.15 -10.10 -3.32
N PHE A 34 -1.10 -9.27 -3.37
CA PHE A 34 -0.07 -9.20 -2.34
C PHE A 34 -0.68 -8.84 -0.98
N SER A 35 -1.55 -7.82 -0.91
CA SER A 35 -2.18 -7.42 0.36
C SER A 35 -3.02 -8.56 0.96
N ARG A 36 -3.66 -9.40 0.13
CA ARG A 36 -4.40 -10.57 0.63
C ARG A 36 -3.48 -11.60 1.25
N GLU A 37 -2.35 -11.89 0.62
CA GLU A 37 -1.37 -12.85 1.13
C GLU A 37 -0.68 -12.32 2.38
N PHE A 38 -0.24 -11.07 2.34
CA PHE A 38 0.38 -10.37 3.46
C PHE A 38 -0.53 -10.39 4.71
N LEU A 39 -1.80 -10.01 4.55
CA LEU A 39 -2.78 -10.04 5.65
C LEU A 39 -3.20 -11.46 6.06
N ARG A 40 -2.96 -12.47 5.21
CA ARG A 40 -3.15 -13.89 5.53
C ARG A 40 -2.02 -14.47 6.35
N ALA A 41 -0.79 -14.11 6.04
CA ALA A 41 0.40 -14.50 6.78
C ALA A 41 0.51 -13.79 8.14
N GLY A 42 -0.02 -12.57 8.25
CA GLY A 42 -0.03 -11.79 9.48
C GLY A 42 -1.03 -12.27 10.54
N THR A 43 -1.01 -11.62 11.71
CA THR A 43 -1.94 -11.94 12.81
C THR A 43 -3.38 -11.52 12.48
N PRO A 44 -4.40 -12.22 13.02
CA PRO A 44 -5.80 -11.82 12.85
C PRO A 44 -6.08 -10.38 13.34
N ALA A 45 -5.43 -9.97 14.44
CA ALA A 45 -5.56 -8.63 14.99
C ALA A 45 -5.05 -7.56 14.01
N PHE A 46 -3.90 -7.79 13.38
CA PHE A 46 -3.36 -6.87 12.38
C PHE A 46 -4.32 -6.70 11.19
N ARG A 47 -4.93 -7.80 10.72
CA ARG A 47 -5.92 -7.73 9.64
C ARG A 47 -7.11 -6.83 10.00
N VAL A 48 -7.61 -6.92 11.23
CA VAL A 48 -8.72 -6.07 11.71
C VAL A 48 -8.28 -4.60 11.75
N ILE A 49 -7.09 -4.33 12.30
CA ILE A 49 -6.53 -2.96 12.36
C ILE A 49 -6.38 -2.38 10.95
N PHE A 50 -5.83 -3.15 10.01
CA PHE A 50 -5.64 -2.71 8.63
C PHE A 50 -6.96 -2.29 7.98
N TYR A 51 -8.00 -3.11 8.08
CA TYR A 51 -9.31 -2.75 7.55
C TYR A 51 -9.95 -1.57 8.27
N ALA A 52 -9.76 -1.45 9.60
CA ALA A 52 -10.19 -0.27 10.34
C ALA A 52 -9.51 1.01 9.83
N MET A 53 -8.21 0.96 9.53
CA MET A 53 -7.47 2.11 9.01
C MET A 53 -8.00 2.60 7.65
N ILE A 54 -8.51 1.72 6.80
CA ILE A 54 -9.16 2.12 5.54
C ILE A 54 -10.39 3.00 5.82
N PHE A 55 -11.21 2.63 6.82
CA PHE A 55 -12.37 3.43 7.20
C PHE A 55 -11.97 4.74 7.87
N VAL A 56 -10.96 4.70 8.75
CA VAL A 56 -10.44 5.88 9.44
C VAL A 56 -9.89 6.89 8.43
N LEU A 57 -9.10 6.45 7.45
CA LEU A 57 -8.59 7.29 6.37
C LEU A 57 -9.73 8.02 5.64
N GLN A 58 -10.78 7.28 5.27
CA GLN A 58 -11.92 7.87 4.59
C GLN A 58 -12.70 8.82 5.49
N ALA A 59 -12.90 8.49 6.76
CA ALA A 59 -13.59 9.34 7.72
C ALA A 59 -12.85 10.66 7.91
N ILE A 60 -11.52 10.61 8.08
CA ILE A 60 -10.69 11.81 8.23
C ILE A 60 -10.72 12.64 6.94
N CYS A 61 -10.58 12.01 5.77
CA CYS A 61 -10.68 12.73 4.50
C CYS A 61 -12.02 13.44 4.36
N LEU A 62 -13.12 12.76 4.72
CA LEU A 62 -14.45 13.36 4.68
C LEU A 62 -14.58 14.53 5.65
N LEU A 63 -14.04 14.41 6.86
CA LEU A 63 -14.08 15.46 7.87
C LEU A 63 -13.23 16.69 7.50
N VAL A 64 -12.06 16.48 6.91
CA VAL A 64 -11.08 17.54 6.62
C VAL A 64 -11.30 18.18 5.25
N ARG A 65 -11.64 17.38 4.23
CA ARG A 65 -11.77 17.83 2.84
C ARG A 65 -13.22 17.85 2.34
N GLY A 66 -14.18 17.31 3.10
CA GLY A 66 -15.59 17.24 2.69
C GLY A 66 -15.87 16.23 1.57
N LYS A 67 -14.86 15.42 1.17
CA LYS A 67 -14.92 14.49 0.04
C LYS A 67 -14.42 13.10 0.44
N SER A 68 -14.78 12.09 -0.33
CA SER A 68 -14.17 10.76 -0.21
C SER A 68 -12.72 10.81 -0.68
N VAL A 69 -11.83 10.09 0.01
CA VAL A 69 -10.41 9.96 -0.42
C VAL A 69 -10.30 9.44 -1.86
N TYR A 70 -11.24 8.61 -2.28
CA TYR A 70 -11.27 8.05 -3.63
C TYR A 70 -11.80 8.98 -4.73
N SER A 71 -12.19 10.19 -4.35
CA SER A 71 -12.67 11.24 -5.27
C SER A 71 -11.76 12.46 -5.27
N LEU A 72 -10.67 12.43 -4.51
CA LEU A 72 -9.66 13.47 -4.55
C LEU A 72 -8.92 13.39 -5.89
N PRO A 73 -8.69 14.53 -6.56
CA PRO A 73 -7.66 14.62 -7.59
C PRO A 73 -6.30 14.13 -7.06
N PRO A 74 -5.40 13.61 -7.92
CA PRO A 74 -4.10 13.10 -7.50
C PRO A 74 -3.32 14.05 -6.58
N GLU A 75 -3.20 15.32 -6.97
CA GLU A 75 -2.52 16.35 -6.18
C GLU A 75 -3.16 16.57 -4.80
N GLU A 76 -4.50 16.64 -4.71
CA GLU A 76 -5.22 16.77 -3.43
C GLU A 76 -5.04 15.51 -2.55
N ALA A 77 -4.93 14.33 -3.18
CA ALA A 77 -4.73 13.07 -2.49
C ALA A 77 -3.32 13.00 -1.89
N ASP A 78 -2.30 13.36 -2.66
CA ASP A 78 -0.91 13.39 -2.21
C ASP A 78 -0.72 14.39 -1.06
N GLU A 79 -1.24 15.61 -1.21
CA GLU A 79 -1.24 16.60 -0.12
C GLU A 79 -1.92 16.06 1.15
N PHE A 80 -3.05 15.37 0.99
CA PHE A 80 -3.77 14.80 2.12
C PHE A 80 -2.95 13.70 2.81
N ILE A 81 -2.38 12.75 2.07
CA ILE A 81 -1.54 11.69 2.62
C ILE A 81 -0.28 12.26 3.29
N GLN A 82 0.38 13.22 2.65
CA GLN A 82 1.54 13.93 3.22
C GLN A 82 1.18 14.68 4.51
N SER A 83 -0.01 15.29 4.57
CA SER A 83 -0.48 15.96 5.80
C SER A 83 -0.66 14.99 6.97
N LEU A 84 -1.05 13.73 6.70
CA LEU A 84 -1.17 12.69 7.72
C LEU A 84 0.21 12.21 8.20
N TYR A 85 1.15 11.97 7.29
CA TYR A 85 2.52 11.60 7.65
C TYR A 85 3.19 12.64 8.54
N ASN A 86 3.00 13.92 8.23
CA ASN A 86 3.60 15.04 8.96
C ASN A 86 2.76 15.51 10.16
N HIS A 87 1.67 14.82 10.49
CA HIS A 87 0.78 15.26 11.56
C HIS A 87 1.45 15.08 12.93
N ARG A 88 1.35 16.11 13.79
CA ARG A 88 1.86 16.08 15.18
C ARG A 88 1.28 14.98 16.09
N PHE A 89 0.20 14.31 15.65
CA PHE A 89 -0.46 13.28 16.43
C PHE A 89 -0.07 11.94 15.81
N THR A 90 0.73 11.15 16.52
CA THR A 90 1.28 9.87 16.04
C THR A 90 0.21 8.89 15.57
N ALA A 91 -0.98 8.94 16.17
CA ALA A 91 -2.10 8.11 15.74
C ALA A 91 -2.52 8.39 14.28
N LEU A 92 -2.41 9.63 13.81
CA LEU A 92 -2.75 10.02 12.44
C LEU A 92 -1.65 9.64 11.45
N SER A 93 -0.37 9.81 11.81
CA SER A 93 0.75 9.39 10.96
C SER A 93 0.88 7.87 10.83
N THR A 94 0.32 7.12 11.78
CA THR A 94 0.25 5.65 11.72
C THR A 94 -0.69 5.16 10.60
N ILE A 95 -1.73 5.91 10.25
CA ILE A 95 -2.73 5.51 9.24
C ILE A 95 -2.07 5.25 7.88
N PRO A 96 -1.40 6.24 7.26
CA PRO A 96 -0.78 6.01 5.96
C PRO A 96 0.39 5.01 6.06
N THR A 97 1.05 4.90 7.22
CA THR A 97 2.08 3.87 7.44
C THR A 97 1.52 2.45 7.36
N ILE A 98 0.44 2.16 8.09
CA ILE A 98 -0.19 0.83 8.11
C ILE A 98 -0.76 0.48 6.73
N LEU A 99 -1.40 1.44 6.06
CA LEU A 99 -2.01 1.21 4.76
C LEU A 99 -0.99 1.14 3.62
N GLY A 100 -0.02 2.05 3.62
CA GLY A 100 1.00 2.18 2.60
C GLY A 100 1.98 1.03 2.59
N THR A 101 2.33 0.44 3.75
CA THR A 101 3.31 -0.65 3.84
C THR A 101 3.04 -1.80 2.85
N PRO A 102 1.88 -2.48 2.87
CA PRO A 102 1.63 -3.55 1.91
C PRO A 102 1.48 -3.05 0.47
N MET A 103 1.08 -1.79 0.24
CA MET A 103 0.97 -1.23 -1.10
C MET A 103 2.34 -0.98 -1.73
N TYR A 104 3.25 -0.36 -0.97
CA TYR A 104 4.64 -0.15 -1.38
C TYR A 104 5.36 -1.47 -1.56
N MET A 105 5.20 -2.42 -0.64
CA MET A 105 5.80 -3.76 -0.80
C MET A 105 5.28 -4.44 -2.06
N ALA A 106 3.98 -4.40 -2.34
CA ALA A 106 3.43 -4.99 -3.55
C ALA A 106 4.00 -4.35 -4.83
N HIS A 107 4.15 -3.03 -4.84
CA HIS A 107 4.67 -2.30 -6.00
C HIS A 107 6.17 -2.53 -6.21
N TYR A 108 6.99 -2.34 -5.17
CA TYR A 108 8.44 -2.44 -5.28
C TYR A 108 8.97 -3.89 -5.27
N ASN A 109 8.13 -4.89 -5.02
CA ASN A 109 8.47 -6.30 -5.22
C ASN A 109 8.29 -6.80 -6.66
N ARG A 110 7.84 -5.93 -7.57
CA ARG A 110 7.67 -6.27 -8.97
C ARG A 110 8.99 -6.37 -9.71
N ASP A 111 9.12 -7.39 -10.54
CA ASP A 111 10.32 -7.56 -11.35
C ASP A 111 10.55 -6.37 -12.30
N ASP A 112 9.49 -5.89 -12.95
CA ASP A 112 9.54 -4.75 -13.87
C ASP A 112 9.77 -3.40 -13.18
N ILE A 113 9.73 -3.35 -11.84
CA ILE A 113 10.15 -2.19 -11.04
C ILE A 113 11.59 -2.38 -10.54
N GLN A 114 11.96 -3.58 -10.13
CA GLN A 114 13.27 -3.88 -9.56
C GLN A 114 14.40 -3.85 -10.60
N GLU A 115 14.15 -4.35 -11.81
CA GLU A 115 15.16 -4.37 -12.89
C GLU A 115 15.65 -2.94 -13.24
N PRO A 116 14.77 -1.94 -13.52
CA PRO A 116 15.21 -0.57 -13.75
C PRO A 116 15.93 0.08 -12.56
N LEU A 117 15.64 -0.37 -11.33
CA LEU A 117 16.31 0.09 -10.11
C LEU A 117 17.69 -0.54 -9.89
N GLY A 118 18.15 -1.42 -10.80
CA GLY A 118 19.48 -2.03 -10.78
C GLY A 118 19.59 -3.29 -9.93
N PHE A 119 18.46 -3.90 -9.55
CA PHE A 119 18.47 -5.17 -8.83
C PHE A 119 18.68 -6.36 -9.78
N ASP A 120 19.60 -7.26 -9.42
CA ASP A 120 19.75 -8.56 -10.08
C ASP A 120 18.75 -9.56 -9.49
N ILE A 121 17.56 -9.59 -10.07
CA ILE A 121 16.44 -10.43 -9.60
C ILE A 121 16.81 -11.91 -9.67
N ALA A 122 17.57 -12.33 -10.69
CA ALA A 122 17.98 -13.71 -10.86
C ALA A 122 18.88 -14.15 -9.70
N ALA A 123 19.90 -13.34 -9.38
CA ALA A 123 20.78 -13.60 -8.24
C ALA A 123 20.03 -13.55 -6.89
N MET A 124 19.10 -12.60 -6.71
CA MET A 124 18.29 -12.50 -5.49
C MET A 124 17.40 -13.73 -5.28
N ARG A 125 16.81 -14.28 -6.35
CA ARG A 125 16.01 -15.52 -6.29
C ARG A 125 16.86 -16.73 -5.98
N GLU A 126 18.05 -16.83 -6.59
CA GLU A 126 19.00 -17.90 -6.31
C GLU A 126 19.46 -17.87 -4.83
N GLU A 127 19.80 -16.69 -4.31
CA GLU A 127 20.18 -16.51 -2.90
C GLU A 127 19.03 -16.83 -1.94
N ALA A 128 17.80 -16.43 -2.27
CA ALA A 128 16.62 -16.74 -1.47
C ALA A 128 16.34 -18.24 -1.43
N ALA A 129 16.39 -18.92 -2.59
CA ALA A 129 16.21 -20.36 -2.70
C ALA A 129 17.30 -21.13 -1.94
N ALA A 130 18.55 -20.66 -1.98
CA ALA A 130 19.67 -21.26 -1.24
C ALA A 130 19.51 -21.13 0.28
N ARG A 131 18.66 -20.22 0.76
CA ARG A 131 18.41 -19.94 2.19
C ARG A 131 17.07 -20.45 2.69
N GLU A 132 16.31 -21.18 1.87
CA GLU A 132 15.10 -21.84 2.34
C GLU A 132 15.45 -22.91 3.38
N VAL A 133 15.19 -22.61 4.65
CA VAL A 133 15.31 -23.58 5.73
C VAL A 133 14.17 -24.58 5.59
N GLN A 134 14.47 -25.75 5.04
CA GLN A 134 13.56 -26.90 5.09
C GLN A 134 13.23 -27.20 6.55
N ARG A 135 11.95 -27.15 6.90
CA ARG A 135 11.43 -27.56 8.21
C ARG A 135 11.18 -29.06 8.25
#